data_AF-A0A9E5M1N0-F1
#
_entry.id   AF-A0A9E5M1N0-F1
#
_cell.length_a   1.000
_cell.length_b   1.000
_cell.length_c   1.000
_cell.angle_alpha   90.00
_cell.angle_beta   90.00
_cell.angle_gamma   90.00
#
_symmetry.space_group_name_H-M   'P 1'
#
loop_
_entity.id
_entity.type
_entity.pdbx_description
1 polymer ?
#
loop_
_entity_poly.entity_id
_entity_poly.type
_entity_poly.pdbx_seq_one_letter_code
_entity_poly.pdbx_strand_id
1 'polypeptide(L)'
;MIMMARVIALLIGVAAPALVNASVLPATCYLFAYFYHDREADGFRLAWSPDGYDFKMLNDGKPCLVPTAGEAKIMRDPCLYQGPDKLWHLVWTTGWTGRTIGYASSPDLIHWSDQQAIPVMMHESEAQNCWAPEIVWDDFNKNYLIFWSTTILGRFPETAMSNRRPERNHRIYATTTTDFSYYTPSKLLYDGGFNVIDANILHDDDGLWLMFVKNETLSPKTEKNIRMVRGASAQGPWEVASPALTGDYWAEGPTAIKVDGEYRVYFDKHQLDAIGMIRSRDLKTWEDVSDKVKFPAHARHGSIVEVPRKVVESLLEAWPEDKK
;
A
#
# COMPACT_ATOMS: atom_id res chain seq x y z
N MET A 1 3.40 88.72 26.62
CA MET A 1 3.28 87.32 27.12
C MET A 1 2.61 86.50 26.03
N ILE A 2 3.38 85.71 25.29
CA ILE A 2 2.94 84.95 24.11
C ILE A 2 2.49 83.56 24.58
N MET A 3 1.20 83.23 24.40
CA MET A 3 0.66 81.89 24.62
C MET A 3 1.01 80.99 23.43
N MET A 4 1.74 79.90 23.71
CA MET A 4 1.97 78.81 22.76
C MET A 4 1.02 77.65 23.07
N ALA A 5 0.13 77.32 22.13
CA ALA A 5 -0.70 76.12 22.15
C ALA A 5 0.13 74.91 21.70
N ARG A 6 0.15 73.84 22.50
CA ARG A 6 0.74 72.54 22.13
C ARG A 6 -0.32 71.68 21.44
N VAL A 7 -0.10 71.36 20.17
CA VAL A 7 -0.84 70.33 19.44
C VAL A 7 -0.21 68.98 19.73
N ILE A 8 -0.98 68.05 20.31
CA ILE A 8 -0.57 66.65 20.48
C ILE A 8 -1.08 65.89 19.27
N ALA A 9 -0.18 65.42 18.41
CA ALA A 9 -0.50 64.54 17.30
C ALA A 9 -0.60 63.09 17.79
N LEU A 10 -1.79 62.50 17.66
CA LEU A 10 -2.05 61.10 17.98
C LEU A 10 -1.61 60.22 16.80
N LEU A 11 -0.50 59.50 16.95
CA LEU A 11 -0.03 58.50 15.99
C LEU A 11 -0.90 57.24 16.14
N ILE A 12 -1.83 57.05 15.19
CA ILE A 12 -2.59 55.80 15.04
C ILE A 12 -1.66 54.80 14.34
N GLY A 13 -1.10 53.87 15.11
CA GLY A 13 -0.34 52.74 14.57
C GLY A 13 -1.28 51.78 13.84
N VAL A 14 -1.16 51.72 12.51
CA VAL A 14 -1.81 50.68 11.71
C VAL A 14 -1.06 49.38 11.97
N ALA A 15 -1.67 48.46 12.71
CA ALA A 15 -1.16 47.10 12.86
C ALA A 15 -1.24 46.40 11.49
N ALA A 16 -0.08 46.05 10.94
CA ALA A 16 -0.02 45.20 9.75
C ALA A 16 -0.62 43.81 10.10
N PRO A 17 -1.45 43.22 9.23
CA PRO A 17 -1.95 41.88 9.46
C PRO A 17 -0.77 40.91 9.48
N ALA A 18 -0.67 40.10 10.54
CA ALA A 18 0.26 38.99 10.58
C ALA A 18 -0.06 38.07 9.39
N LEU A 19 0.92 37.92 8.49
CA LEU A 19 0.89 36.90 7.45
C LEU A 19 0.68 35.55 8.14
N VAL A 20 -0.51 34.97 7.92
CA VAL A 20 -0.76 33.57 8.22
C VAL A 20 0.23 32.79 7.37
N ASN A 21 1.27 32.23 7.98
CA ASN A 21 2.10 31.23 7.33
C ASN A 21 1.17 30.06 7.00
N ALA A 22 0.72 29.97 5.74
CA ALA A 22 0.25 28.70 5.21
C ALA A 22 1.38 27.70 5.49
N SER A 23 1.10 26.67 6.30
CA SER A 23 2.11 25.66 6.58
C SER A 23 2.47 25.02 5.25
N VAL A 24 3.66 25.35 4.74
CA VAL A 24 4.18 24.73 3.53
C VAL A 24 4.33 23.25 3.85
N LEU A 25 3.67 22.39 3.06
CA LEU A 25 3.77 20.94 3.21
C LEU A 25 5.25 20.49 3.22
N PRO A 26 5.63 19.35 3.79
CA PRO A 26 7.00 18.86 3.70
C PRO A 26 7.40 18.55 2.24
N ALA A 27 8.69 18.46 1.95
CA ALA A 27 9.18 18.21 0.58
C ALA A 27 8.77 16.82 0.07
N THR A 28 8.72 15.87 1.00
CA THR A 28 8.17 14.52 0.85
C THR A 28 6.87 14.43 1.63
N CYS A 29 5.86 13.79 1.06
CA CYS A 29 4.60 13.41 1.70
C CYS A 29 4.33 11.93 1.41
N TYR A 30 3.22 11.40 1.92
CA TYR A 30 2.84 10.00 1.74
C TYR A 30 1.42 9.92 1.22
N LEU A 31 1.17 8.99 0.31
CA LEU A 31 -0.17 8.60 -0.11
C LEU A 31 -0.50 7.21 0.41
N PHE A 32 -1.76 6.99 0.74
CA PHE A 32 -2.33 5.69 1.07
C PHE A 32 -3.46 5.39 0.10
N ALA A 33 -3.32 4.34 -0.70
CA ALA A 33 -4.41 3.76 -1.46
C ALA A 33 -5.10 2.70 -0.62
N TYR A 34 -6.43 2.77 -0.54
CA TYR A 34 -7.21 1.87 0.29
C TYR A 34 -8.60 1.61 -0.29
N PHE A 35 -9.29 0.62 0.27
CA PHE A 35 -10.68 0.33 -0.04
C PHE A 35 -11.49 0.16 1.25
N TYR A 36 -12.81 0.00 1.10
CA TYR A 36 -13.71 -0.36 2.18
C TYR A 36 -14.27 -1.75 1.93
N HIS A 37 -14.17 -2.64 2.91
CA HIS A 37 -14.60 -4.04 2.76
C HIS A 37 -16.10 -4.18 2.49
N ASP A 38 -16.93 -3.29 3.00
CA ASP A 38 -18.38 -3.28 2.75
C ASP A 38 -18.77 -2.60 1.43
N ARG A 39 -17.80 -2.02 0.70
CA ARG A 39 -18.00 -1.24 -0.53
C ARG A 39 -16.94 -1.55 -1.59
N GLU A 40 -16.64 -2.82 -1.78
CA GLU A 40 -15.59 -3.29 -2.71
C GLU A 40 -15.86 -2.92 -4.18
N ALA A 41 -17.14 -2.72 -4.55
CA ALA A 41 -17.53 -2.31 -5.89
C ALA A 41 -17.42 -0.79 -6.14
N ASP A 42 -17.21 0.03 -5.10
CA ASP A 42 -17.04 1.48 -5.26
C ASP A 42 -15.68 1.83 -5.88
N GLY A 43 -14.67 0.99 -5.64
CA GLY A 43 -13.28 1.27 -6.02
C GLY A 43 -12.41 1.82 -4.91
N PHE A 44 -11.14 2.03 -5.26
CA PHE A 44 -10.14 2.52 -4.32
C PHE A 44 -10.29 4.01 -4.04
N ARG A 45 -9.72 4.43 -2.91
CA ARG A 45 -9.69 5.80 -2.41
C ARG A 45 -8.26 6.17 -2.07
N LEU A 46 -8.03 7.47 -1.97
CA LEU A 46 -6.75 8.03 -1.56
C LEU A 46 -6.86 8.78 -0.25
N ALA A 47 -5.82 8.67 0.55
CA ALA A 47 -5.55 9.53 1.69
C ALA A 47 -4.09 9.99 1.60
N TRP A 48 -3.77 11.09 2.27
CA TRP A 48 -2.43 11.64 2.29
C TRP A 48 -1.97 11.98 3.70
N SER A 49 -0.66 11.97 3.92
CA SER A 49 -0.05 12.35 5.18
C SER A 49 1.23 13.16 4.93
N PRO A 50 1.51 14.23 5.72
CA PRO A 50 2.78 14.93 5.64
C PRO A 50 3.93 14.14 6.29
N ASP A 51 3.64 13.25 7.24
CA ASP A 51 4.65 12.58 8.08
C ASP A 51 4.55 11.05 8.09
N GLY A 52 3.48 10.48 7.52
CA GLY A 52 3.19 9.06 7.50
C GLY A 52 2.56 8.55 8.80
N TYR A 53 2.13 9.43 9.71
CA TYR A 53 1.44 9.06 10.94
C TYR A 53 -0.04 9.43 10.90
N ASP A 54 -0.40 10.61 10.39
CA ASP A 54 -1.80 11.06 10.30
C ASP A 54 -2.24 11.17 8.84
N PHE A 55 -3.03 10.19 8.37
CA PHE A 55 -3.56 10.12 7.01
C PHE A 55 -4.96 10.71 6.92
N LYS A 56 -5.11 11.74 6.10
CA LYS A 56 -6.38 12.44 5.84
C LYS A 56 -6.93 12.03 4.48
N MET A 57 -8.25 11.82 4.41
CA MET A 57 -8.93 11.48 3.17
C MET A 57 -8.73 12.57 2.11
N LEU A 58 -8.49 12.14 0.87
CA LEU A 58 -8.62 12.98 -0.31
C LEU A 58 -10.02 12.80 -0.91
N ASN A 59 -10.46 13.77 -1.73
CA ASN A 59 -11.72 13.70 -2.48
C ASN A 59 -12.96 13.40 -1.62
N ASP A 60 -13.01 13.91 -0.37
CA ASP A 60 -14.06 13.59 0.61
C ASP A 60 -14.29 12.08 0.84
N GLY A 61 -13.28 11.24 0.59
CA GLY A 61 -13.41 9.78 0.66
C GLY A 61 -14.25 9.17 -0.46
N LYS A 62 -14.47 9.88 -1.58
CA LYS A 62 -15.06 9.35 -2.82
C LYS A 62 -14.03 8.48 -3.55
N PRO A 63 -14.49 7.43 -4.28
CA PRO A 63 -13.58 6.57 -5.01
C PRO A 63 -12.87 7.32 -6.15
N CYS A 64 -11.61 6.97 -6.39
CA CYS A 64 -10.76 7.52 -7.45
C CYS A 64 -10.96 6.77 -8.78
N LEU A 65 -11.29 5.48 -8.74
CA LEU A 65 -11.57 4.66 -9.91
C LEU A 65 -12.53 3.53 -9.56
N VAL A 66 -13.69 3.47 -10.22
CA VAL A 66 -14.67 2.39 -10.04
C VAL A 66 -14.24 1.17 -10.85
N PRO A 67 -14.14 -0.05 -10.26
CA PRO A 67 -13.69 -1.25 -10.97
C PRO A 67 -14.66 -1.70 -12.06
N THR A 68 -14.13 -1.89 -13.27
CA THR A 68 -14.84 -2.50 -14.40
C THR A 68 -14.13 -3.76 -14.91
N ALA A 69 -12.86 -3.94 -14.56
CA ALA A 69 -12.06 -5.12 -14.91
C ALA A 69 -12.27 -6.31 -13.94
N GLY A 70 -12.07 -7.51 -14.49
CA GLY A 70 -12.07 -8.78 -13.78
C GLY A 70 -13.44 -9.41 -13.57
N GLU A 71 -13.45 -10.62 -13.02
CA GLU A 71 -14.62 -11.50 -13.01
C GLU A 71 -15.76 -10.98 -12.13
N ALA A 72 -15.43 -10.42 -10.95
CA ALA A 72 -16.44 -9.91 -10.01
C ALA A 72 -16.57 -8.38 -10.02
N LYS A 73 -15.70 -7.67 -10.75
CA LYS A 73 -15.69 -6.21 -10.86
C LYS A 73 -15.69 -5.52 -9.49
N ILE A 74 -14.87 -6.03 -8.58
CA ILE A 74 -14.57 -5.40 -7.30
C ILE A 74 -13.13 -4.90 -7.28
N MET A 75 -12.80 -4.07 -6.30
CA MET A 75 -11.46 -3.60 -6.04
C MET A 75 -11.13 -3.77 -4.56
N ARG A 76 -10.20 -4.68 -4.30
CA ARG A 76 -9.59 -4.85 -2.97
C ARG A 76 -8.07 -4.77 -3.10
N ASP A 77 -7.44 -4.44 -1.98
CA ASP A 77 -5.98 -4.50 -1.83
C ASP A 77 -5.25 -3.69 -2.94
N PRO A 78 -5.61 -2.40 -3.16
CA PRO A 78 -5.02 -1.61 -4.24
C PRO A 78 -3.52 -1.35 -3.97
N CYS A 79 -2.68 -1.68 -4.95
CA CYS A 79 -1.27 -1.32 -4.98
C CYS A 79 -1.04 -0.20 -5.99
N LEU A 80 -0.55 0.95 -5.51
CA LEU A 80 -0.02 2.04 -6.33
C LEU A 80 1.51 1.96 -6.39
N TYR A 81 2.05 2.11 -7.59
CA TYR A 81 3.48 2.17 -7.82
C TYR A 81 3.81 3.19 -8.92
N GLN A 82 4.77 4.09 -8.68
CA GLN A 82 5.24 4.99 -9.74
C GLN A 82 6.44 4.39 -10.45
N GLY A 83 6.29 4.08 -11.74
CA GLY A 83 7.33 3.49 -12.57
C GLY A 83 8.44 4.46 -12.97
N PRO A 84 9.58 3.95 -13.50
CA PRO A 84 10.61 4.77 -14.12
C PRO A 84 10.09 5.58 -15.32
N ASP A 85 9.02 5.13 -15.97
CA ASP A 85 8.29 5.82 -17.04
C ASP A 85 7.47 7.03 -16.57
N LYS A 86 7.45 7.29 -15.25
CA LYS A 86 6.73 8.38 -14.57
C LYS A 86 5.22 8.23 -14.53
N LEU A 87 4.69 7.09 -14.96
CA LEU A 87 3.28 6.75 -14.77
C LEU A 87 3.06 6.13 -13.39
N TRP A 88 1.87 6.37 -12.85
CA TRP A 88 1.32 5.60 -11.75
C TRP A 88 0.70 4.34 -12.33
N HIS A 89 1.09 3.20 -11.80
CA HIS A 89 0.48 1.91 -12.08
C HIS A 89 -0.33 1.47 -10.87
N LEU A 90 -1.55 1.02 -11.12
CA LEU A 90 -2.47 0.50 -10.12
C LEU A 90 -2.78 -0.96 -10.47
N VAL A 91 -2.57 -1.87 -9.51
CA VAL A 91 -3.10 -3.24 -9.57
C VAL A 91 -3.98 -3.54 -8.36
N TRP A 92 -4.92 -4.47 -8.50
CA TRP A 92 -5.86 -4.82 -7.43
C TRP A 92 -6.45 -6.23 -7.57
N THR A 93 -6.99 -6.75 -6.47
CA THR A 93 -7.79 -7.97 -6.44
C THR A 93 -9.16 -7.73 -7.08
N THR A 94 -9.51 -8.51 -8.11
CA THR A 94 -10.77 -8.38 -8.86
C THR A 94 -11.91 -9.29 -8.38
N GLY A 95 -11.63 -10.19 -7.42
CA GLY A 95 -12.60 -11.15 -6.90
C GLY A 95 -12.06 -12.06 -5.79
N TRP A 96 -12.97 -12.60 -4.97
CA TRP A 96 -12.65 -13.63 -3.96
C TRP A 96 -12.24 -14.98 -4.57
N THR A 97 -12.69 -15.23 -5.80
CA THR A 97 -12.27 -16.34 -6.66
C THR A 97 -12.02 -15.79 -8.05
N GLY A 98 -11.13 -16.41 -8.79
CA GLY A 98 -10.78 -15.95 -10.14
C GLY A 98 -9.32 -16.15 -10.43
N ARG A 99 -8.94 -15.85 -11.66
CA ARG A 99 -7.57 -16.02 -12.17
C ARG A 99 -7.03 -14.74 -12.80
N THR A 100 -7.71 -13.62 -12.57
CA THR A 100 -7.27 -12.29 -13.01
C THR A 100 -6.89 -11.39 -11.85
N ILE A 101 -6.10 -10.37 -12.18
CA ILE A 101 -5.94 -9.15 -11.37
C ILE A 101 -6.34 -7.95 -12.23
N GLY A 102 -6.66 -6.84 -11.60
CA GLY A 102 -6.97 -5.61 -12.31
C GLY A 102 -5.72 -4.78 -12.56
N TYR A 103 -5.73 -3.98 -13.63
CA TYR A 103 -4.69 -3.01 -13.92
C TYR A 103 -5.24 -1.74 -14.55
N ALA A 104 -4.67 -0.60 -14.17
CA ALA A 104 -4.83 0.69 -14.84
C ALA A 104 -3.58 1.54 -14.60
N SER A 105 -3.39 2.57 -15.42
CA SER A 105 -2.32 3.55 -15.24
C SER A 105 -2.85 4.98 -15.24
N SER A 106 -2.09 5.90 -14.65
CA SER A 106 -2.44 7.32 -14.60
C SER A 106 -1.19 8.20 -14.64
N PRO A 107 -1.20 9.33 -15.36
CA PRO A 107 -0.12 10.30 -15.29
C PRO A 107 -0.18 11.17 -14.01
N ASP A 108 -1.33 11.27 -13.35
CA ASP A 108 -1.61 12.29 -12.32
C ASP A 108 -2.49 11.82 -11.15
N LEU A 109 -2.81 10.52 -11.07
CA LEU A 109 -3.71 9.87 -10.12
C LEU A 109 -5.19 10.32 -10.20
N ILE A 110 -5.54 11.17 -11.17
CA ILE A 110 -6.88 11.71 -11.39
C ILE A 110 -7.48 11.11 -12.65
N HIS A 111 -6.73 11.14 -13.75
CA HIS A 111 -7.14 10.62 -15.04
C HIS A 111 -6.57 9.22 -15.24
N TRP A 112 -7.43 8.23 -15.32
CA TRP A 112 -7.03 6.82 -15.42
C TRP A 112 -7.21 6.31 -16.85
N SER A 113 -6.31 5.42 -17.28
CA SER A 113 -6.45 4.66 -18.51
C SER A 113 -7.64 3.70 -18.45
N ASP A 114 -7.99 3.11 -19.59
CA ASP A 114 -8.87 1.95 -19.62
C ASP A 114 -8.30 0.84 -18.72
N GLN A 115 -9.21 0.15 -18.02
CA GLN A 115 -8.85 -0.93 -17.11
C GLN A 115 -8.64 -2.24 -17.87
N GLN A 116 -7.68 -3.04 -17.41
CA GLN A 116 -7.38 -4.35 -17.94
C GLN A 116 -7.62 -5.41 -16.87
N ALA A 117 -8.14 -6.57 -17.27
CA ALA A 117 -8.14 -7.78 -16.46
C ALA A 117 -6.94 -8.63 -16.90
N ILE A 118 -5.85 -8.62 -16.14
CA ILE A 118 -4.64 -9.37 -16.47
C ILE A 118 -4.85 -10.84 -16.10
N PRO A 119 -4.79 -11.81 -17.04
CA PRO A 119 -5.11 -13.22 -16.80
C PRO A 119 -3.96 -14.01 -16.16
N VAL A 120 -3.44 -13.53 -15.03
CA VAL A 120 -2.17 -14.00 -14.43
C VAL A 120 -2.15 -15.49 -14.06
N MET A 121 -3.29 -16.13 -13.84
CA MET A 121 -3.34 -17.57 -13.51
C MET A 121 -4.24 -18.39 -14.44
N MET A 122 -4.68 -17.85 -15.58
CA MET A 122 -5.66 -18.54 -16.46
C MET A 122 -5.19 -19.89 -17.02
N HIS A 123 -3.88 -20.12 -17.09
CA HIS A 123 -3.28 -21.39 -17.51
C HIS A 123 -3.39 -22.50 -16.45
N GLU A 124 -3.70 -22.15 -15.20
CA GLU A 124 -3.75 -23.06 -14.06
C GLU A 124 -5.20 -23.35 -13.67
N SER A 125 -5.73 -24.52 -14.04
CA SER A 125 -7.14 -24.88 -13.79
C SER A 125 -7.48 -24.95 -12.31
N GLU A 126 -6.52 -25.38 -11.49
CA GLU A 126 -6.67 -25.56 -10.05
C GLU A 126 -6.43 -24.27 -9.24
N ALA A 127 -6.06 -23.16 -9.90
CA ALA A 127 -5.92 -21.87 -9.23
C ALA A 127 -7.28 -21.34 -8.77
N GLN A 128 -7.35 -21.01 -7.48
CA GLN A 128 -8.61 -20.59 -6.83
C GLN A 128 -8.79 -19.06 -6.84
N ASN A 129 -7.71 -18.30 -6.82
CA ASN A 129 -7.73 -16.86 -6.61
C ASN A 129 -6.43 -16.18 -7.07
N CYS A 130 -6.50 -14.87 -7.30
CA CYS A 130 -5.34 -13.99 -7.39
C CYS A 130 -5.59 -12.79 -6.47
N TRP A 131 -4.93 -12.76 -5.31
CA TRP A 131 -5.20 -11.76 -4.25
C TRP A 131 -4.00 -10.89 -3.94
N ALA A 132 -4.29 -9.66 -3.52
CA ALA A 132 -3.33 -8.65 -3.08
C ALA A 132 -2.13 -8.53 -4.04
N PRO A 133 -2.36 -8.17 -5.32
CA PRO A 133 -1.27 -7.95 -6.24
C PRO A 133 -0.47 -6.71 -5.86
N GLU A 134 0.84 -6.79 -6.01
CA GLU A 134 1.80 -5.72 -5.73
C GLU A 134 2.79 -5.60 -6.90
N ILE A 135 3.44 -4.43 -7.02
CA ILE A 135 4.37 -4.11 -8.12
C ILE A 135 5.69 -3.61 -7.52
N VAL A 136 6.81 -4.08 -8.08
CA VAL A 136 8.12 -3.44 -7.89
C VAL A 136 8.88 -3.36 -9.21
N TRP A 137 9.72 -2.33 -9.38
CA TRP A 137 10.67 -2.25 -10.47
C TRP A 137 11.97 -2.98 -10.12
N ASP A 138 12.37 -3.93 -10.95
CA ASP A 138 13.68 -4.57 -10.91
C ASP A 138 14.66 -3.78 -11.78
N ASP A 139 15.49 -2.96 -11.14
CA ASP A 139 16.44 -2.11 -11.88
C ASP A 139 17.53 -2.91 -12.60
N PHE A 140 17.85 -4.11 -12.14
CA PHE A 140 18.86 -4.95 -12.79
C PHE A 140 18.32 -5.54 -14.10
N ASN A 141 17.12 -6.12 -14.04
CA ASN A 141 16.50 -6.75 -15.21
C ASN A 141 15.69 -5.76 -16.08
N LYS A 142 15.54 -4.51 -15.63
CA LYS A 142 14.78 -3.45 -16.29
C LYS A 142 13.34 -3.87 -16.63
N ASN A 143 12.65 -4.46 -15.65
CA ASN A 143 11.26 -4.85 -15.78
C ASN A 143 10.49 -4.63 -14.47
N TYR A 144 9.17 -4.57 -14.58
CA TYR A 144 8.26 -4.65 -13.45
C TYR A 144 8.08 -6.11 -13.06
N LEU A 145 8.16 -6.40 -11.77
CA LEU A 145 7.69 -7.63 -11.16
C LEU A 145 6.30 -7.36 -10.58
N ILE A 146 5.32 -8.16 -11.00
CA ILE A 146 3.98 -8.17 -10.43
C ILE A 146 3.81 -9.48 -9.68
N PHE A 147 3.36 -9.43 -8.43
CA PHE A 147 3.28 -10.61 -7.58
C PHE A 147 2.02 -10.61 -6.72
N TRP A 148 1.48 -11.79 -6.42
CA TRP A 148 0.17 -11.96 -5.78
C TRP A 148 0.08 -13.30 -5.05
N SER A 149 -0.95 -13.45 -4.21
CA SER A 149 -1.23 -14.66 -3.46
C SER A 149 -2.20 -15.58 -4.22
N THR A 150 -1.85 -16.85 -4.42
CA THR A 150 -2.72 -17.84 -5.07
C THR A 150 -2.71 -19.16 -4.30
N THR A 151 -3.89 -19.77 -4.13
CA THR A 151 -3.99 -21.21 -3.84
C THR A 151 -4.11 -21.98 -5.15
N ILE A 152 -3.33 -23.05 -5.27
CA ILE A 152 -3.48 -24.07 -6.31
C ILE A 152 -3.77 -25.38 -5.59
N LEU A 153 -4.94 -25.96 -5.85
CA LEU A 153 -5.40 -27.14 -5.10
C LEU A 153 -4.40 -28.30 -5.21
N GLY A 154 -4.11 -28.92 -4.07
CA GLY A 154 -3.21 -30.07 -3.98
C GLY A 154 -1.71 -29.78 -4.14
N ARG A 155 -1.29 -28.54 -4.45
CA ARG A 155 0.13 -28.24 -4.73
C ARG A 155 1.04 -28.25 -3.51
N PHE A 156 0.51 -27.90 -2.33
CA PHE A 156 1.27 -27.78 -1.07
C PHE A 156 0.61 -28.63 0.04
N PRO A 157 0.64 -29.98 -0.07
CA PRO A 157 -0.06 -30.87 0.86
C PRO A 157 0.37 -30.69 2.32
N GLU A 158 1.62 -30.30 2.57
CA GLU A 158 2.21 -30.09 3.89
C GLU A 158 1.53 -28.96 4.70
N THR A 159 0.91 -27.99 4.03
CA THR A 159 0.18 -26.88 4.66
C THR A 159 -1.32 -26.89 4.37
N ALA A 160 -1.87 -27.95 3.77
CA ALA A 160 -3.27 -28.00 3.33
C ALA A 160 -4.28 -27.83 4.47
N MET A 161 -3.93 -28.28 5.69
CA MET A 161 -4.78 -28.17 6.89
C MET A 161 -4.49 -26.93 7.74
N SER A 162 -3.68 -25.99 7.22
CA SER A 162 -3.30 -24.77 7.93
C SER A 162 -4.43 -23.76 8.07
N ASN A 163 -5.50 -23.89 7.28
CA ASN A 163 -6.65 -22.99 7.28
C ASN A 163 -7.94 -23.79 7.51
N ARG A 164 -9.00 -23.13 8.02
CA ARG A 164 -10.35 -23.72 8.12
C ARG A 164 -10.92 -24.09 6.76
N ARG A 165 -10.44 -23.42 5.71
CA ARG A 165 -10.80 -23.61 4.31
C ARG A 165 -9.63 -24.29 3.59
N PRO A 166 -9.68 -25.61 3.34
CA PRO A 166 -8.59 -26.32 2.66
C PRO A 166 -8.28 -25.78 1.26
N GLU A 167 -9.25 -25.11 0.62
CA GLU A 167 -9.09 -24.39 -0.65
C GLU A 167 -8.34 -23.04 -0.51
N ARG A 168 -7.82 -22.72 0.68
CA ARG A 168 -7.06 -21.51 1.02
C ARG A 168 -5.70 -21.87 1.61
N ASN A 169 -4.81 -22.33 0.75
CA ASN A 169 -3.45 -22.74 1.05
C ASN A 169 -2.49 -22.08 0.07
N HIS A 170 -2.17 -20.82 0.36
CA HIS A 170 -1.60 -19.88 -0.58
C HIS A 170 -0.07 -19.93 -0.61
N ARG A 171 0.47 -19.53 -1.76
CA ARG A 171 1.86 -19.08 -1.95
C ARG A 171 1.89 -17.82 -2.79
N ILE A 172 3.05 -17.18 -2.84
CA ILE A 172 3.25 -15.98 -3.65
C ILE A 172 3.74 -16.40 -5.04
N TYR A 173 3.04 -15.94 -6.06
CA TYR A 173 3.37 -16.12 -7.47
C TYR A 173 3.69 -14.78 -8.09
N ALA A 174 4.41 -14.79 -9.21
CA ALA A 174 4.77 -13.58 -9.92
C ALA A 174 4.85 -13.77 -11.43
N THR A 175 4.70 -12.65 -12.14
CA THR A 175 5.03 -12.47 -13.56
C THR A 175 5.87 -11.20 -13.71
N THR A 176 6.53 -11.03 -14.85
CA THR A 176 7.25 -9.81 -15.19
C THR A 176 6.70 -9.19 -16.46
N THR A 177 6.77 -7.86 -16.54
CA THR A 177 6.41 -7.09 -17.73
C THR A 177 7.32 -5.88 -17.87
N THR A 178 7.51 -5.37 -19.08
CA THR A 178 8.20 -4.09 -19.32
C THR A 178 7.23 -2.95 -19.64
N ASP A 179 5.98 -3.28 -19.98
CA ASP A 179 5.04 -2.35 -20.64
C ASP A 179 3.57 -2.57 -20.27
N PHE A 180 3.26 -3.50 -19.37
CA PHE A 180 1.90 -3.89 -18.99
C PHE A 180 1.00 -4.33 -20.16
N SER A 181 1.60 -4.77 -21.27
CA SER A 181 0.92 -5.33 -22.44
C SER A 181 1.32 -6.79 -22.67
N TYR A 182 2.58 -7.13 -22.40
CA TYR A 182 3.08 -8.50 -22.42
C TYR A 182 3.55 -8.94 -21.03
N TYR A 183 3.23 -10.19 -20.67
CA TYR A 183 3.55 -10.78 -19.38
C TYR A 183 4.27 -12.11 -19.59
N THR A 184 5.33 -12.35 -18.81
CA THR A 184 5.99 -13.66 -18.80
C THR A 184 5.11 -14.72 -18.14
N PRO A 185 5.35 -16.02 -18.39
CA PRO A 185 4.63 -17.07 -17.67
C PRO A 185 4.79 -16.93 -16.16
N SER A 186 3.68 -17.08 -15.43
CA SER A 186 3.67 -16.97 -13.98
C SER A 186 4.49 -18.08 -13.34
N LYS A 187 5.20 -17.74 -12.27
CA LYS A 187 6.05 -18.66 -11.52
C LYS A 187 5.88 -18.48 -10.02
N LEU A 188 6.22 -19.50 -9.25
CA LEU A 188 6.31 -19.41 -7.80
C LEU A 188 7.42 -18.41 -7.44
N LEU A 189 7.07 -17.36 -6.70
CA LEU A 189 8.01 -16.36 -6.21
C LEU A 189 8.50 -16.71 -4.80
N TYR A 190 7.58 -17.11 -3.91
CA TYR A 190 7.93 -17.39 -2.53
C TYR A 190 7.10 -18.52 -1.92
N ASP A 191 7.82 -19.47 -1.33
CA ASP A 191 7.32 -20.52 -0.46
C ASP A 191 8.19 -20.59 0.81
N GLY A 192 7.61 -20.17 1.93
CA GLY A 192 8.26 -20.19 3.24
C GLY A 192 8.03 -21.47 4.05
N GLY A 193 7.35 -22.48 3.48
CA GLY A 193 6.94 -23.69 4.22
C GLY A 193 5.72 -23.47 5.13
N PHE A 194 4.96 -22.39 4.92
CA PHE A 194 3.71 -22.08 5.61
C PHE A 194 2.73 -21.44 4.62
N ASN A 195 1.46 -21.28 5.02
CA ASN A 195 0.45 -20.61 4.19
C ASN A 195 0.75 -19.10 4.13
N VAL A 196 1.11 -18.59 2.96
CA VAL A 196 1.59 -17.21 2.77
C VAL A 196 0.63 -16.40 1.92
N ILE A 197 0.25 -15.22 2.40
CA ILE A 197 -0.47 -14.21 1.60
C ILE A 197 0.14 -12.82 1.80
N ASP A 198 -0.36 -11.87 1.02
CA ASP A 198 -0.14 -10.42 1.13
C ASP A 198 1.35 -10.09 1.22
N ALA A 199 2.08 -10.40 0.15
CA ALA A 199 3.49 -10.03 0.06
C ALA A 199 3.60 -8.56 -0.32
N ASN A 200 4.57 -7.86 0.26
CA ASN A 200 5.05 -6.55 -0.15
C ASN A 200 6.58 -6.59 -0.23
N ILE A 201 7.18 -5.98 -1.25
CA ILE A 201 8.63 -5.96 -1.45
C ILE A 201 9.13 -4.52 -1.38
N LEU A 202 10.10 -4.30 -0.50
CA LEU A 202 10.86 -3.06 -0.39
C LEU A 202 12.29 -3.32 -0.89
N HIS A 203 12.70 -2.55 -1.90
CA HIS A 203 14.11 -2.38 -2.26
C HIS A 203 14.59 -1.09 -1.62
N ASP A 204 15.51 -1.18 -0.67
CA ASP A 204 15.97 -0.01 0.06
C ASP A 204 17.24 0.62 -0.52
N ASP A 205 17.58 1.81 -0.03
CA ASP A 205 18.75 2.57 -0.51
C ASP A 205 20.11 1.89 -0.21
N ASP A 206 20.14 0.91 0.70
CA ASP A 206 21.33 0.12 1.00
C ASP A 206 21.46 -1.11 0.06
N GLY A 207 20.55 -1.23 -0.91
CA GLY A 207 20.51 -2.33 -1.88
C GLY A 207 19.89 -3.62 -1.32
N LEU A 208 19.20 -3.55 -0.18
CA LEU A 208 18.55 -4.71 0.42
C LEU A 208 17.18 -4.95 -0.22
N TRP A 209 16.93 -6.21 -0.57
CA TRP A 209 15.61 -6.70 -0.92
C TRP A 209 14.95 -7.29 0.32
N LEU A 210 13.86 -6.67 0.76
CA LEU A 210 13.06 -7.11 1.90
C LEU A 210 11.66 -7.45 1.42
N MET A 211 11.19 -8.66 1.70
CA MET A 211 9.78 -9.03 1.53
C MET A 211 9.11 -9.10 2.90
N PHE A 212 7.96 -8.45 3.03
CA PHE A 212 7.07 -8.59 4.16
C PHE A 212 5.88 -9.44 3.72
N VAL A 213 5.53 -10.45 4.52
CA VAL A 213 4.45 -11.39 4.19
C VAL A 213 3.59 -11.66 5.40
N LYS A 214 2.33 -11.99 5.18
CA LYS A 214 1.48 -12.57 6.21
C LYS A 214 1.68 -14.07 6.31
N ASN A 215 1.92 -14.57 7.52
CA ASN A 215 1.69 -15.97 7.84
C ASN A 215 0.19 -16.20 8.11
N GLU A 216 -0.51 -16.79 7.14
CA GLU A 216 -1.95 -17.01 7.15
C GLU A 216 -2.37 -18.27 7.96
N THR A 217 -1.40 -18.99 8.55
CA THR A 217 -1.65 -20.21 9.32
C THR A 217 -2.59 -19.96 10.49
N LEU A 218 -3.64 -20.76 10.57
CA LEU A 218 -4.63 -20.81 11.64
C LEU A 218 -4.49 -22.06 12.51
N SER A 219 -3.99 -23.16 11.97
CA SER A 219 -3.89 -24.47 12.64
C SER A 219 -2.57 -25.17 12.25
N PRO A 220 -1.94 -25.97 13.12
CA PRO A 220 -2.33 -26.29 14.51
C PRO A 220 -2.09 -25.17 15.51
N LYS A 221 -1.27 -24.18 15.13
CA LYS A 221 -1.02 -22.97 15.91
C LYS A 221 -1.38 -21.76 15.06
N THR A 222 -2.23 -20.89 15.57
CA THR A 222 -2.56 -19.62 14.93
C THR A 222 -1.31 -18.74 14.89
N GLU A 223 -0.97 -18.25 13.70
CA GLU A 223 0.14 -17.32 13.49
C GLU A 223 -0.40 -15.92 13.15
N LYS A 224 -1.13 -15.76 12.02
CA LYS A 224 -1.82 -14.51 11.61
C LYS A 224 -1.01 -13.24 11.81
N ASN A 225 0.29 -13.31 11.55
CA ASN A 225 1.27 -12.26 11.82
C ASN A 225 2.07 -11.89 10.57
N ILE A 226 2.69 -10.71 10.60
CA ILE A 226 3.63 -10.28 9.57
C ILE A 226 5.03 -10.83 9.88
N ARG A 227 5.72 -11.30 8.85
CA ARG A 227 7.11 -11.75 8.88
C ARG A 227 7.92 -11.03 7.81
N MET A 228 9.21 -10.85 8.05
CA MET A 228 10.15 -10.30 7.07
C MET A 228 11.04 -11.41 6.51
N VAL A 229 11.38 -11.29 5.25
CA VAL A 229 12.26 -12.18 4.51
C VAL A 229 13.28 -11.33 3.76
N ARG A 230 14.56 -11.71 3.80
CA ARG A 230 15.61 -11.04 3.02
C ARG A 230 15.79 -11.75 1.68
N GLY A 231 16.17 -11.02 0.64
CA GLY A 231 16.42 -11.58 -0.69
C GLY A 231 17.69 -11.04 -1.32
N ALA A 232 18.19 -11.79 -2.31
CA ALA A 232 19.31 -11.35 -3.14
C ALA A 232 18.89 -10.45 -4.31
N SER A 233 17.62 -10.50 -4.71
CA SER A 233 17.04 -9.69 -5.80
C SER A 233 15.52 -9.55 -5.63
N ALA A 234 14.88 -8.77 -6.50
CA ALA A 234 13.42 -8.68 -6.60
C ALA A 234 12.72 -10.04 -6.71
N GLN A 235 13.42 -11.05 -7.23
CA GLN A 235 12.88 -12.38 -7.47
C GLN A 235 13.54 -13.44 -6.57
N GLY A 236 14.32 -13.03 -5.58
CA GLY A 236 15.07 -13.90 -4.69
C GLY A 236 16.44 -14.33 -5.23
N PRO A 237 17.00 -15.47 -4.77
CA PRO A 237 16.44 -16.36 -3.76
C PRO A 237 16.13 -15.62 -2.46
N TRP A 238 15.06 -16.05 -1.79
CA TRP A 238 14.59 -15.51 -0.52
C TRP A 238 15.11 -16.39 0.63
N GLU A 239 15.55 -15.74 1.71
CA GLU A 239 16.04 -16.39 2.92
C GLU A 239 14.89 -16.96 3.77
N VAL A 240 15.24 -17.50 4.94
CA VAL A 240 14.25 -17.96 5.93
C VAL A 240 13.50 -16.76 6.51
N ALA A 241 12.19 -16.90 6.67
CA ALA A 241 11.36 -15.87 7.30
C ALA A 241 11.77 -15.61 8.75
N SER A 242 11.71 -14.36 9.17
CA SER A 242 11.86 -13.95 10.55
C SER A 242 10.79 -14.57 11.47
N PRO A 243 10.98 -14.51 12.79
CA PRO A 243 9.87 -14.58 13.73
C PRO A 243 8.80 -13.52 13.43
N ALA A 244 7.63 -13.67 14.07
CA ALA A 244 6.55 -12.69 13.99
C ALA A 244 7.05 -11.29 14.38
N LEU A 245 6.73 -10.29 13.56
CA LEU A 245 7.07 -8.89 13.82
C LEU A 245 5.97 -8.14 14.56
N THR A 246 4.73 -8.62 14.44
CA THR A 246 3.53 -8.02 15.05
C THR A 246 3.19 -8.69 16.39
N GLY A 247 2.44 -7.98 17.23
CA GLY A 247 1.99 -8.46 18.54
C GLY A 247 0.85 -9.49 18.50
N ASP A 248 0.20 -9.69 19.64
CA ASP A 248 -0.91 -10.66 19.82
C ASP A 248 -2.24 -10.13 19.26
N TYR A 249 -2.27 -9.95 17.94
CA TYR A 249 -3.42 -9.57 17.14
C TYR A 249 -3.22 -10.05 15.70
N TRP A 250 -4.31 -10.17 14.95
CA TRP A 250 -4.20 -10.58 13.55
C TRP A 250 -3.82 -9.39 12.69
N ALA A 251 -2.75 -9.54 11.92
CA ALA A 251 -2.25 -8.54 10.99
C ALA A 251 -2.19 -9.12 9.58
N GLU A 252 -2.50 -8.32 8.58
CA GLU A 252 -2.46 -8.67 7.16
C GLU A 252 -2.13 -7.47 6.29
N GLY A 253 -1.90 -7.67 5.00
CA GLY A 253 -1.65 -6.56 4.09
C GLY A 253 -0.51 -5.62 4.46
N PRO A 254 0.73 -6.14 4.66
CA PRO A 254 1.86 -5.29 4.98
C PRO A 254 2.16 -4.34 3.82
N THR A 255 2.50 -3.09 4.11
CA THR A 255 3.08 -2.15 3.16
C THR A 255 4.26 -1.43 3.83
N ALA A 256 5.44 -1.56 3.24
CA ALA A 256 6.69 -1.12 3.86
C ALA A 256 7.31 0.07 3.13
N ILE A 257 7.80 1.04 3.89
CA ILE A 257 8.61 2.17 3.40
C ILE A 257 9.82 2.37 4.32
N LYS A 258 10.83 3.08 3.83
CA LYS A 258 11.98 3.53 4.64
C LYS A 258 12.02 5.05 4.65
N VAL A 259 11.99 5.64 5.84
CA VAL A 259 11.96 7.09 6.05
C VAL A 259 13.07 7.46 7.02
N ASP A 260 14.02 8.30 6.61
CA ASP A 260 15.13 8.77 7.46
C ASP A 260 15.84 7.64 8.24
N GLY A 261 16.13 6.54 7.53
CA GLY A 261 16.78 5.34 8.08
C GLY A 261 15.90 4.49 9.01
N GLU A 262 14.59 4.74 9.04
CA GLU A 262 13.60 3.96 9.79
C GLU A 262 12.66 3.24 8.83
N TYR A 263 12.62 1.91 8.92
CA TYR A 263 11.64 1.08 8.25
C TYR A 263 10.32 1.19 8.98
N ARG A 264 9.26 1.47 8.24
CA ARG A 264 7.88 1.51 8.72
C ARG A 264 7.07 0.51 7.93
N VAL A 265 6.40 -0.40 8.63
CA VAL A 265 5.54 -1.43 8.02
C VAL A 265 4.14 -1.21 8.56
N TYR A 266 3.25 -0.75 7.69
CA TYR A 266 1.84 -0.60 7.99
C TYR A 266 1.10 -1.87 7.63
N PHE A 267 -0.01 -2.16 8.30
CA PHE A 267 -0.78 -3.39 8.07
C PHE A 267 -2.22 -3.25 8.55
N ASP A 268 -3.11 -4.04 7.99
CA ASP A 268 -4.51 -4.14 8.39
C ASP A 268 -4.65 -5.04 9.62
N LYS A 269 -5.13 -4.48 10.73
CA LYS A 269 -5.57 -5.21 11.92
C LYS A 269 -7.04 -5.59 11.74
N HIS A 270 -7.33 -6.43 10.77
CA HIS A 270 -8.69 -6.60 10.23
C HIS A 270 -9.76 -7.02 11.26
N GLN A 271 -9.40 -7.72 12.35
CA GLN A 271 -10.32 -8.04 13.45
C GLN A 271 -10.69 -6.82 14.32
N LEU A 272 -9.87 -5.76 14.27
CA LEU A 272 -9.99 -4.54 15.06
C LEU A 272 -10.42 -3.33 14.23
N ASP A 273 -10.69 -3.52 12.93
CA ASP A 273 -11.13 -2.45 12.02
C ASP A 273 -10.18 -1.24 11.98
N ALA A 274 -8.86 -1.49 12.01
CA ALA A 274 -7.83 -0.46 12.11
C ALA A 274 -6.58 -0.78 11.30
N ILE A 275 -5.88 0.25 10.85
CA ILE A 275 -4.52 0.13 10.29
C ILE A 275 -3.50 0.34 11.41
N GLY A 276 -2.55 -0.59 11.55
CA GLY A 276 -1.44 -0.50 12.49
C GLY A 276 -0.12 -0.16 11.80
N MET A 277 0.90 0.12 12.61
CA MET A 277 2.27 0.30 12.13
C MET A 277 3.28 -0.25 13.14
N ILE A 278 4.26 -1.00 12.64
CA ILE A 278 5.50 -1.29 13.36
C ILE A 278 6.66 -0.54 12.71
N ARG A 279 7.70 -0.24 13.48
CA ARG A 279 8.91 0.40 12.96
C ARG A 279 10.20 -0.20 13.49
N SER A 280 11.26 -0.08 12.71
CA SER A 280 12.61 -0.52 13.08
C SER A 280 13.68 0.32 12.40
N ARG A 281 14.84 0.47 13.04
CA ARG A 281 16.05 1.08 12.44
C ARG A 281 17.16 0.08 12.15
N ASP A 282 17.08 -1.13 12.72
CA ASP A 282 18.11 -2.16 12.64
C ASP A 282 17.60 -3.46 11.98
N LEU A 283 16.31 -3.50 11.60
CA LEU A 283 15.60 -4.67 11.08
C LEU A 283 15.60 -5.89 12.02
N LYS A 284 15.93 -5.68 13.30
CA LYS A 284 16.01 -6.73 14.33
C LYS A 284 15.02 -6.44 15.46
N THR A 285 15.00 -5.21 15.92
CA THR A 285 14.14 -4.72 16.99
C THR A 285 12.99 -3.95 16.36
N TRP A 286 11.75 -4.37 16.65
CA TRP A 286 10.54 -3.77 16.12
C TRP A 286 9.69 -3.19 17.25
N GLU A 287 9.27 -1.94 17.09
CA GLU A 287 8.34 -1.25 18.00
C GLU A 287 6.96 -1.19 17.34
N ASP A 288 5.92 -1.66 18.03
CA ASP A 288 4.53 -1.39 17.65
C ASP A 288 4.18 0.05 18.05
N VAL A 289 3.79 0.84 17.04
CA VAL A 289 3.39 2.24 17.16
C VAL A 289 1.99 2.45 16.57
N SER A 290 1.17 1.40 16.56
CA SER A 290 -0.21 1.44 16.07
C SER A 290 -1.08 2.48 16.77
N ASP A 291 -0.75 2.86 18.02
CA ASP A 291 -1.43 3.90 18.78
C ASP A 291 -1.07 5.33 18.33
N LYS A 292 -0.01 5.49 17.55
CA LYS A 292 0.48 6.79 17.05
C LYS A 292 0.00 7.10 15.65
N VAL A 293 -0.60 6.14 14.94
CA VAL A 293 -1.07 6.33 13.57
C VAL A 293 -2.57 6.56 13.52
N LYS A 294 -3.01 7.35 12.55
CA LYS A 294 -4.41 7.65 12.26
C LYS A 294 -4.65 7.47 10.78
N PHE A 295 -5.74 6.79 10.46
CA PHE A 295 -6.15 6.48 9.11
C PHE A 295 -7.64 6.79 8.95
N PRO A 296 -8.13 6.94 7.70
CA PRO A 296 -9.56 6.99 7.45
C PRO A 296 -10.28 5.82 8.10
N ALA A 297 -11.43 6.10 8.73
CA ALA A 297 -12.24 5.06 9.37
C ALA A 297 -12.63 3.98 8.37
N HIS A 298 -12.60 2.72 8.82
CA HIS A 298 -12.91 1.52 8.02
C HIS A 298 -11.96 1.25 6.84
N ALA A 299 -10.88 2.03 6.69
CA ALA A 299 -9.86 1.72 5.69
C ALA A 299 -9.29 0.32 5.92
N ARG A 300 -9.09 -0.39 4.81
CA ARG A 300 -8.53 -1.75 4.76
C ARG A 300 -7.23 -1.76 3.97
N HIS A 301 -6.59 -2.92 3.95
CA HIS A 301 -5.38 -3.21 3.17
C HIS A 301 -5.30 -2.45 1.83
N GLY A 302 -4.15 -1.81 1.62
CA GLY A 302 -3.67 -1.30 0.34
C GLY A 302 -2.23 -0.81 0.50
N SER A 303 -1.74 0.03 -0.41
CA SER A 303 -0.34 0.46 -0.44
C SER A 303 -0.12 1.87 0.11
N ILE A 304 1.01 2.08 0.79
CA ILE A 304 1.54 3.40 1.12
C ILE A 304 2.77 3.70 0.27
N VAL A 305 2.81 4.89 -0.32
CA VAL A 305 3.91 5.34 -1.17
C VAL A 305 4.41 6.72 -0.76
N GLU A 306 5.72 6.90 -0.82
CA GLU A 306 6.36 8.21 -0.69
C GLU A 306 6.16 9.02 -1.97
N VAL A 307 5.76 10.28 -1.86
CA VAL A 307 5.53 11.18 -3.00
C VAL A 307 6.14 12.56 -2.77
N PRO A 308 6.62 13.23 -3.83
CA PRO A 308 6.98 14.64 -3.74
C PRO A 308 5.78 15.51 -3.36
N ARG A 309 6.02 16.57 -2.59
CA ARG A 309 5.02 17.58 -2.19
C ARG A 309 4.03 17.95 -3.30
N LYS A 310 4.57 18.24 -4.50
CA LYS A 310 3.79 18.68 -5.65
C LYS A 310 2.67 17.72 -6.03
N VAL A 311 2.84 16.41 -5.79
CA VAL A 311 1.81 15.40 -6.08
C VAL A 311 0.61 15.63 -5.15
N VAL A 312 0.85 15.80 -3.85
CA VAL A 312 -0.22 16.09 -2.87
C VAL A 312 -0.84 17.45 -3.15
N GLU A 313 -0.05 18.48 -3.45
CA GLU A 313 -0.58 19.81 -3.80
C GLU A 313 -1.51 19.75 -5.02
N SER A 314 -1.13 19.03 -6.08
CA SER A 314 -1.99 18.84 -7.26
C SER A 314 -3.29 18.09 -6.92
N LEU A 315 -3.24 17.08 -6.05
CA LEU A 315 -4.45 16.35 -5.63
C LEU A 315 -5.37 17.21 -4.76
N LEU A 316 -4.82 18.03 -3.87
CA LEU A 316 -5.60 18.97 -3.05
C LEU A 316 -6.20 20.11 -3.87
N GLU A 317 -5.54 20.54 -4.94
CA GLU A 317 -6.08 21.52 -5.89
C GLU A 317 -7.22 20.91 -6.73
N ALA A 318 -7.07 19.66 -7.18
CA ALA A 318 -8.10 18.95 -7.92
C ALA A 318 -9.32 18.59 -7.05
N TRP A 319 -9.09 18.33 -5.76
CA TRP A 319 -10.11 17.95 -4.78
C TRP A 319 -10.03 18.85 -3.53
N PRO A 320 -10.45 20.12 -3.64
CA PRO A 320 -10.40 21.05 -2.52
C PRO A 320 -11.31 20.57 -1.39
N GLU A 321 -10.80 20.60 -0.15
CA GLU A 321 -11.63 20.35 1.02
C GLU A 321 -12.75 21.40 1.08
N ASP A 322 -14.00 20.94 1.23
CA ASP A 322 -15.13 21.82 1.54
C ASP A 322 -14.80 22.59 2.84
N LYS A 323 -14.62 23.91 2.75
CA LYS A 323 -14.54 24.79 3.92
C LYS A 323 -15.92 24.85 4.58
N LYS A 324 -16.28 23.82 5.34
CA LYS A 324 -17.47 23.81 6.18
C LYS A 324 -17.22 24.45 7.53
#